data_AF-A0A3M3ZHT4-F1
#
_entry.id   AF-A0A3M3ZHT4-F1
#
_cell.length_a   1.000
_cell.length_b   1.000
_cell.length_c   1.000
_cell.angle_alpha   90.00
_cell.angle_beta   90.00
_cell.angle_gamma   90.00
#
_symmetry.space_group_name_H-M   'P 1'
#
loop_
_entity.id
_entity.type
_entity.pdbx_description
1 polymer ?
#
loop_
_entity_poly.entity_id
_entity_poly.type
_entity_poly.pdbx_seq_one_letter_code
_entity_poly.pdbx_strand_id
1 'polypeptide(L)'
;MAAVTAACLIVRKSIFQEVEGLNAKDLKIAFNYVDLCLKIMQAGYQNIWTPNADLYHHESATRGVEDTPEKIKRFISEVEYMQNKWKQIIANDPYYNPNLTFVAEDFSIAFPPRVTDLAGGV
;
A
#
# COMPACT_ATOMS: atom_id res chain seq x y z
N MET A 1 -2.88 1.98 -10.46
CA MET A 1 -3.13 1.52 -9.09
C MET A 1 -1.78 1.32 -8.41
N ALA A 2 -1.57 1.88 -7.21
CA ALA A 2 -0.28 1.74 -6.51
C ALA A 2 -0.06 0.33 -5.96
N ALA A 3 -1.11 -0.27 -5.39
CA ALA A 3 -1.08 -1.64 -4.86
C ALA A 3 -2.45 -2.31 -4.99
N VAL A 4 -2.45 -3.64 -4.97
CA VAL A 4 -3.65 -4.50 -4.94
C VAL A 4 -3.58 -5.42 -3.73
N THR A 5 -4.73 -5.87 -3.22
CA THR A 5 -4.78 -6.69 -1.99
C THR A 5 -4.06 -8.03 -2.18
N ALA A 6 -3.45 -8.56 -1.11
CA ALA A 6 -2.76 -9.85 -1.14
C ALA A 6 -3.70 -11.07 -1.16
N ALA A 7 -5.03 -10.87 -1.19
CA ALA A 7 -5.97 -11.99 -1.18
C ALA A 7 -5.68 -12.98 -2.32
N CYS A 8 -5.29 -12.43 -3.49
CA CYS A 8 -4.72 -13.20 -4.57
C CYS A 8 -3.77 -12.32 -5.40
N LEU A 9 -2.51 -12.75 -5.53
CA LEU A 9 -1.51 -12.09 -6.37
C LEU A 9 -0.86 -13.12 -7.30
N ILE A 10 -0.70 -12.74 -8.56
CA ILE A 10 0.05 -13.51 -9.55
C ILE A 10 1.16 -12.61 -10.07
N VAL A 11 2.40 -13.05 -9.90
CA VAL A 11 3.59 -12.31 -10.32
C VAL A 11 4.50 -13.23 -11.11
N ARG A 12 5.08 -12.73 -12.21
CA ARG A 12 6.10 -13.48 -12.94
C ARG A 12 7.28 -13.74 -12.02
N LYS A 13 7.77 -14.99 -11.98
CA LYS A 13 8.90 -15.37 -11.12
C LYS A 13 10.13 -14.48 -11.30
N SER A 14 10.46 -14.12 -12.53
CA SER A 14 11.59 -13.25 -12.84
C SER A 14 11.45 -11.87 -12.18
N ILE A 15 10.27 -11.25 -12.27
CA ILE A 15 9.99 -9.95 -11.66
C ILE A 15 10.02 -10.06 -10.14
N PHE A 16 9.44 -11.12 -9.56
CA PHE A 16 9.47 -11.34 -8.12
C PHE A 16 10.91 -11.45 -7.58
N GLN A 17 11.79 -12.12 -8.33
CA GLN A 17 13.20 -12.23 -7.97
C GLN A 17 13.95 -10.92 -8.17
N GLU A 18 13.67 -10.18 -9.24
CA GLU A 18 14.26 -8.87 -9.55
C GLU A 18 14.02 -7.86 -8.42
N VAL A 19 12.83 -7.85 -7.82
CA VAL A 19 12.46 -6.94 -6.73
C VAL A 19 12.70 -7.50 -5.32
N GLU A 20 13.45 -8.60 -5.23
CA GLU A 20 13.81 -9.29 -3.99
C GLU A 20 12.60 -9.79 -3.17
N GLY A 21 11.49 -10.10 -3.84
CA GLY A 21 10.32 -10.76 -3.24
C GLY A 21 9.64 -10.00 -2.11
N LEU A 22 9.15 -10.72 -1.09
CA LEU A 22 8.48 -10.13 0.08
C LEU A 22 9.49 -9.81 1.19
N ASN A 23 9.30 -8.70 1.89
CA ASN A 23 10.13 -8.33 3.04
C ASN A 23 9.67 -9.01 4.34
N ALA A 24 10.00 -10.29 4.51
CA ALA A 24 9.65 -11.04 5.73
C ALA A 24 10.38 -10.56 7.00
N LYS A 25 11.42 -9.73 6.86
CA LYS A 25 12.20 -9.21 7.99
C LYS A 25 11.43 -8.08 8.69
N ASP A 26 11.01 -7.08 7.93
CA ASP A 26 10.40 -5.86 8.46
C ASP A 26 8.86 -5.85 8.30
N LEU A 27 8.31 -6.62 7.36
CA LEU A 27 6.87 -6.70 7.05
C LEU A 27 6.38 -8.15 7.10
N LYS A 28 6.18 -8.67 8.32
CA LYS A 28 5.83 -10.06 8.56
C LYS A 28 4.37 -10.35 8.22
N ILE A 29 3.48 -9.44 8.58
CA ILE A 29 2.03 -9.64 8.51
C ILE A 29 1.36 -8.52 7.74
N ALA A 30 1.52 -7.27 8.18
CA ALA A 30 0.88 -6.14 7.51
C ALA A 30 1.75 -5.58 6.37
N PHE A 31 1.10 -5.00 5.36
CA PHE A 31 1.70 -4.21 4.27
C PHE A 31 2.73 -4.89 3.36
N ASN A 32 3.09 -6.15 3.59
CA ASN A 32 4.08 -6.87 2.76
C ASN A 32 3.75 -6.86 1.25
N TYR A 33 2.47 -6.93 0.91
CA TYR A 33 1.98 -6.87 -0.45
C TYR A 33 2.00 -5.45 -1.02
N VAL A 34 1.79 -4.43 -0.19
CA VAL A 34 1.90 -3.03 -0.58
C VAL A 34 3.35 -2.74 -0.93
N ASP A 35 4.30 -3.13 -0.09
CA ASP A 35 5.74 -3.02 -0.37
C ASP A 35 6.13 -3.74 -1.67
N LEU A 36 5.67 -4.98 -1.87
CA LEU A 36 5.92 -5.72 -3.11
C LEU A 36 5.38 -4.97 -4.34
N CYS A 37 4.13 -4.51 -4.30
CA CYS A 37 3.51 -3.76 -5.39
C CYS A 37 4.27 -2.46 -5.71
N LEU A 38 4.73 -1.74 -4.68
CA LEU A 38 5.50 -0.51 -4.85
C LEU A 38 6.89 -0.77 -5.42
N LYS A 39 7.57 -1.85 -5.02
CA LYS A 39 8.84 -2.25 -5.64
C LYS A 39 8.68 -2.64 -7.11
N ILE A 40 7.63 -3.40 -7.43
CA ILE A 40 7.29 -3.77 -8.81
C ILE A 40 7.03 -2.51 -9.66
N MET A 41 6.29 -1.55 -9.10
CA MET A 41 6.03 -0.26 -9.75
C MET A 41 7.31 0.55 -9.96
N GLN A 42 8.19 0.61 -8.96
CA GLN A 42 9.47 1.32 -9.04
C GLN A 42 10.43 0.68 -10.07
N ALA A 43 10.35 -0.63 -10.27
CA ALA A 43 11.06 -1.35 -11.33
C ALA A 43 10.48 -1.13 -12.74
N GLY A 44 9.42 -0.31 -12.88
CA GLY A 44 8.84 0.07 -14.17
C GLY A 44 7.70 -0.83 -14.65
N TYR A 45 7.24 -1.77 -13.82
CA TYR A 45 6.10 -2.63 -14.14
C TYR A 45 4.78 -2.05 -13.59
N GLN A 46 3.66 -2.70 -13.91
CA GLN A 46 2.33 -2.24 -13.51
C GLN A 46 1.61 -3.26 -12.64
N ASN A 47 0.90 -2.77 -11.62
CA ASN A 47 -0.06 -3.55 -10.84
C ASN A 47 -1.43 -3.45 -11.52
N ILE A 48 -2.04 -4.60 -11.85
CA ILE A 48 -3.31 -4.67 -12.58
C ILE A 48 -4.30 -5.49 -11.76
N TRP A 49 -5.52 -4.96 -11.60
CA TRP A 49 -6.66 -5.69 -11.09
C TRP A 49 -7.50 -6.23 -12.26
N THR A 50 -8.05 -7.44 -12.13
CA THR A 50 -8.93 -8.03 -13.14
C THR A 50 -10.26 -8.48 -12.51
N PRO A 51 -11.41 -8.12 -13.13
CA PRO A 51 -12.73 -8.62 -12.73
C PRO A 51 -13.01 -10.04 -13.23
N ASN A 52 -12.11 -10.64 -14.02
CA ASN A 52 -12.35 -11.93 -14.69
C ASN A 52 -11.99 -13.15 -13.82
N ALA A 53 -11.59 -12.92 -12.57
CA ALA A 53 -11.23 -13.96 -11.63
C ALA A 53 -11.90 -13.70 -10.28
N ASP A 54 -12.80 -14.61 -9.89
CA ASP A 54 -13.53 -14.54 -8.63
C ASP A 54 -12.96 -15.57 -7.64
N LEU A 55 -12.56 -15.09 -6.45
CA LEU A 55 -12.03 -15.93 -5.38
C LEU A 55 -12.66 -15.51 -4.05
N TYR A 56 -12.89 -16.51 -3.18
CA TYR A 56 -13.33 -16.27 -1.81
C TYR A 56 -12.12 -16.18 -0.88
N HIS A 57 -12.04 -15.08 -0.13
CA HIS A 57 -11.03 -14.88 0.90
C HIS A 57 -11.72 -14.65 2.25
N HIS A 58 -11.51 -15.55 3.20
CA HIS A 58 -11.99 -15.41 4.58
C HIS A 58 -11.03 -14.51 5.36
N GLU A 59 -11.20 -13.21 5.20
CA GLU A 59 -10.30 -12.21 5.76
C GLU A 59 -10.10 -12.38 7.28
N SER A 60 -8.84 -12.33 7.70
CA SER A 60 -8.41 -12.40 9.11
C SER A 60 -8.83 -13.68 9.87
N ALA A 61 -9.33 -14.72 9.19
CA ALA A 61 -9.81 -15.94 9.84
C ALA A 61 -8.76 -16.65 10.71
N THR A 62 -7.49 -16.64 10.28
CA THR A 62 -6.38 -17.27 11.02
C THR A 62 -5.56 -16.28 11.84
N ARG A 63 -5.44 -15.03 11.37
CA ARG A 63 -4.68 -13.97 12.04
C ARG A 63 -5.38 -13.46 13.30
N GLY A 64 -6.71 -13.38 13.27
CA GLY A 64 -7.50 -12.68 14.27
C GLY A 64 -7.27 -11.17 14.26
N VAL A 65 -7.71 -10.51 15.32
CA VAL A 65 -7.53 -9.07 15.53
C VAL A 65 -6.16 -8.74 16.15
N GLU A 66 -5.72 -7.49 16.00
CA GLU A 66 -4.48 -6.97 16.61
C GLU A 66 -4.73 -6.57 18.07
N ASP A 67 -4.94 -7.56 18.93
CA ASP A 67 -5.46 -7.39 20.30
C ASP A 67 -4.44 -7.63 21.42
N THR A 68 -3.26 -8.17 21.11
CA THR A 68 -2.19 -8.37 22.10
C THR A 68 -1.13 -7.28 22.02
N PRO A 69 -0.43 -6.97 23.12
CA PRO A 69 0.67 -5.99 23.10
C PRO A 69 1.74 -6.28 22.06
N GLU A 70 2.08 -7.56 21.83
CA GLU A 70 3.09 -7.98 20.85
C GLU A 70 2.60 -7.76 19.42
N LYS A 71 1.32 -8.07 19.16
CA LYS A 71 0.67 -7.85 17.87
C LYS A 71 0.61 -6.36 17.53
N ILE A 72 0.18 -5.53 18.48
CA ILE A 72 0.13 -4.08 18.34
C ILE A 72 1.54 -3.52 18.10
N LYS A 73 2.53 -3.94 18.90
CA LYS A 73 3.92 -3.50 18.73
C LYS A 73 4.47 -3.85 17.35
N ARG A 74 4.20 -5.08 16.86
CA ARG A 74 4.57 -5.49 15.51
C ARG A 74 3.89 -4.59 14.47
N PHE A 75 2.58 -4.41 14.55
CA PHE A 75 1.82 -3.60 13.61
C PHE A 75 2.37 -2.16 13.55
N ILE A 76 2.64 -1.53 14.69
CA ILE A 76 3.25 -0.20 14.76
C ILE A 76 4.60 -0.18 14.04
N SER A 77 5.48 -1.17 14.27
CA SER A 77 6.78 -1.23 13.58
C SER A 77 6.65 -1.42 12.06
N GLU A 78 5.64 -2.16 11.61
CA GLU A 78 5.34 -2.34 10.18
C GLU A 78 4.81 -1.04 9.55
N VAL A 79 3.98 -0.28 10.27
CA VAL A 79 3.52 1.06 9.87
C VAL A 79 4.71 2.03 9.77
N GLU A 80 5.57 2.08 10.78
CA GLU A 80 6.76 2.94 10.80
C GLU A 80 7.69 2.63 9.63
N TYR A 81 7.89 1.34 9.31
CA TYR A 81 8.67 0.95 8.14
C TYR A 81 8.08 1.54 6.86
N MET A 82 6.77 1.35 6.62
CA MET A 82 6.10 1.84 5.41
C MET A 82 6.17 3.37 5.30
N GLN A 83 5.88 4.08 6.40
CA GLN A 83 5.92 5.54 6.45
C GLN A 83 7.32 6.08 6.15
N ASN A 84 8.37 5.40 6.62
CA ASN A 84 9.75 5.81 6.37
C ASN A 84 10.22 5.45 4.96
N LYS A 85 10.04 4.19 4.54
CA LYS A 85 10.53 3.67 3.25
C LYS A 85 9.81 4.29 2.06
N TRP A 86 8.49 4.44 2.15
CA TRP A 86 7.62 4.85 1.04
C TRP A 86 7.02 6.25 1.23
N LYS A 87 7.62 7.07 2.10
CA LYS A 87 7.16 8.44 2.44
C LYS A 87 6.74 9.26 1.22
N GLN A 88 7.55 9.24 0.16
CA GLN A 88 7.33 10.04 -1.03
C GLN A 88 6.10 9.57 -1.83
N ILE A 89 5.94 8.27 -1.98
CA ILE A 89 4.77 7.69 -2.65
C ILE A 89 3.51 7.87 -1.82
N ILE A 90 3.59 7.72 -0.49
CA ILE A 90 2.44 7.94 0.40
C ILE A 90 1.98 9.40 0.35
N ALA A 91 2.91 10.35 0.33
CA ALA A 91 2.59 11.77 0.21
C ALA A 91 1.95 12.11 -1.15
N ASN A 92 2.43 11.49 -2.23
CA ASN A 92 2.08 11.82 -3.60
C ASN A 92 1.83 10.55 -4.45
N ASP A 93 0.80 9.77 -4.08
CA ASP A 93 0.41 8.60 -4.86
C ASP A 93 -0.16 9.08 -6.22
N PRO A 94 0.46 8.72 -7.35
CA PRO A 94 0.00 9.16 -8.67
C PRO A 94 -1.41 8.66 -9.03
N TYR A 95 -1.92 7.65 -8.31
CA TYR A 95 -3.26 7.09 -8.53
C TYR A 95 -4.31 7.62 -7.56
N TYR A 96 -3.93 8.39 -6.54
CA TYR A 96 -4.88 8.99 -5.59
C TYR A 96 -5.10 10.46 -5.93
N ASN A 97 -6.36 10.85 -6.17
CA ASN A 97 -6.68 12.20 -6.58
C ASN A 97 -6.23 13.22 -5.50
N PRO A 98 -5.39 14.21 -5.83
CA PRO A 98 -4.84 15.15 -4.85
C PRO A 98 -5.91 16.07 -4.22
N ASN A 99 -7.11 16.13 -4.80
CA ASN A 99 -8.24 16.88 -4.25
C ASN A 99 -9.01 16.12 -3.15
N LEU A 100 -8.65 14.86 -2.87
CA LEU A 100 -9.32 14.03 -1.85
C LEU A 100 -8.52 13.98 -0.55
N THR A 101 -9.23 13.89 0.58
CA THR A 101 -8.63 13.86 1.91
C THR A 101 -7.78 12.60 2.15
N PHE A 102 -6.81 12.70 3.06
CA PHE A 102 -6.11 11.55 3.66
C PHE A 102 -6.68 11.17 5.03
N VAL A 103 -7.62 11.96 5.57
CA VAL A 103 -8.10 11.83 6.95
C VAL A 103 -9.24 10.84 7.05
N ALA A 104 -10.09 10.76 6.03
CA ALA A 104 -11.27 9.91 6.01
C ALA A 104 -11.30 9.05 4.74
N GLU A 105 -11.86 7.84 4.86
CA GLU A 105 -12.01 6.87 3.78
C GLU A 105 -13.33 7.06 3.00
N ASP A 106 -13.82 8.31 2.91
CA ASP A 106 -15.12 8.66 2.33
C ASP A 106 -15.02 9.45 1.03
N PHE A 107 -13.80 9.62 0.51
CA PHE A 107 -13.50 10.45 -0.67
C PHE A 107 -14.00 11.90 -0.54
N SER A 108 -14.07 12.43 0.68
CA SER A 108 -14.31 13.86 0.90
C SER A 108 -13.16 14.71 0.38
N ILE A 109 -13.45 15.99 0.11
CA ILE A 109 -12.49 16.94 -0.44
C ILE A 109 -11.41 17.25 0.61
N ALA A 110 -10.15 17.31 0.17
CA ALA A 110 -9.03 17.71 0.99
C ALA A 110 -9.16 19.17 1.44
N PHE A 111 -8.92 19.43 2.72
CA PHE A 111 -8.80 20.78 3.25
C PHE A 111 -7.60 20.87 4.21
N PRO A 112 -6.58 21.70 3.92
CA PRO A 112 -6.41 22.48 2.68
C PRO A 112 -6.20 21.59 1.44
N PRO A 113 -6.35 22.12 0.21
CA PRO A 113 -6.01 21.39 -1.02
C PRO A 113 -4.57 20.84 -0.97
N ARG A 114 -4.34 19.62 -1.46
CA ARG A 114 -3.00 19.00 -1.49
C ARG A 114 -2.19 19.33 -2.74
N VAL A 115 -2.75 20.13 -3.66
CA VAL A 115 -2.03 20.69 -4.81
C VAL A 115 -1.61 22.11 -4.44
N THR A 116 -0.32 22.40 -4.48
CA THR A 116 0.25 23.68 -4.04
C THR A 116 0.04 24.85 -5.03
N ASP A 117 -0.41 24.59 -6.27
CA ASP A 117 -0.33 25.57 -7.37
C ASP A 117 -1.67 26.09 -7.92
N LEU A 118 -2.78 25.96 -7.20
CA LEU A 118 -4.06 26.54 -7.68
C LEU A 118 -4.17 28.06 -7.46
N ALA A 119 -3.29 28.63 -6.66
CA ALA A 119 -3.12 30.08 -6.52
C ALA A 119 -1.67 30.39 -6.85
N GLY A 120 -1.40 30.87 -8.08
CA GLY A 120 -0.08 31.38 -8.41
C GLY A 120 0.34 32.48 -7.41
N GLY A 121 1.37 32.20 -6.62
CA GLY A 121 2.18 33.19 -5.91
C GLY A 121 3.64 32.99 -6.37
N VAL A 122 4.46 33.96 -6.76
CA VAL A 122 4.63 35.34 -6.27
C VAL A 122 4.38 35.53 -4.78
#